data_AF-A0A6J1PAS9-F1
#
_entry.id   AF-A0A6J1PAS9-F1
#
_cell.length_a   1.000
_cell.length_b   1.000
_cell.length_c   1.000
_cell.angle_alpha   90.00
_cell.angle_beta   90.00
_cell.angle_gamma   90.00
#
_symmetry.space_group_name_H-M   'P 1'
#
loop_
_entity.id
_entity.type
_entity.pdbx_description
1 polymer ?
#
loop_
_entity_poly.entity_id
_entity_poly.type
_entity_poly.pdbx_seq_one_letter_code
_entity_poly.pdbx_strand_id
1 'polypeptide(L)'
;MGSNLVRLTDKSYMNELEERIRAVNEENLNKRISSRVLDEMERLKRLILVGKTPLKECPPELFHHPVFVFWRMVNREVARASKKRADAYYRKLKASQKINQGADEETEAEALSEEGQQLTPEQLLAKCVAELEEIKQSDIEKGVRFNDEQFAVLKYEANDVKILKNLTTVEELYALADKIIGTKRL
;
A
#
# COMPACT_ATOMS: atom_id res chain seq x y z
N MET A 1 -4.96 -62.29 -44.18
CA MET A 1 -4.28 -61.54 -43.11
C MET A 1 -2.85 -61.32 -43.56
N GLY A 2 -2.54 -60.09 -43.99
CA GLY A 2 -1.30 -59.77 -44.69
C GLY A 2 -0.08 -59.89 -43.78
N SER A 3 0.84 -60.78 -44.15
CA SER A 3 2.12 -60.96 -43.48
C SER A 3 3.06 -59.81 -43.86
N ASN A 4 3.02 -58.71 -43.12
CA ASN A 4 4.11 -57.75 -43.13
C ASN A 4 5.27 -58.38 -42.35
N LEU A 5 6.06 -59.23 -43.02
CA LEU A 5 7.32 -59.72 -42.51
C LEU A 5 8.32 -58.55 -42.57
N VAL A 6 8.17 -57.60 -41.65
CA VAL A 6 9.11 -56.50 -41.46
C VAL A 6 10.38 -57.11 -40.91
N ARG A 7 11.38 -57.25 -41.78
CA ARG A 7 12.72 -57.64 -41.35
C ARG A 7 13.26 -56.49 -40.51
N LEU A 8 13.50 -56.72 -39.22
CA LEU A 8 14.24 -55.80 -38.32
C LEU A 8 15.63 -55.41 -38.88
N THR A 9 16.10 -56.10 -39.92
CA THR A 9 17.35 -55.83 -40.63
C THR A 9 17.20 -54.93 -41.86
N ASP A 10 15.99 -54.51 -42.24
CA ASP A 10 15.78 -53.67 -43.41
C ASP A 10 16.11 -52.21 -43.08
N LYS A 11 17.23 -51.73 -43.62
CA LYS A 11 17.82 -50.44 -43.28
C LYS A 11 16.91 -49.27 -43.64
N SER A 12 16.16 -49.38 -44.73
CA SER A 12 15.20 -48.35 -45.16
C SER A 12 14.09 -48.15 -44.13
N TYR A 13 13.44 -49.25 -43.73
CA TYR A 13 12.37 -49.22 -42.74
C TYR A 13 12.85 -48.74 -41.38
N MET A 14 14.04 -49.16 -40.93
CA MET A 14 14.61 -48.70 -39.66
C MET A 14 14.93 -47.21 -39.68
N ASN A 15 15.46 -46.69 -40.81
CA ASN A 15 15.71 -45.25 -40.97
C ASN A 15 14.40 -44.43 -40.95
N GLU A 16 13.36 -44.88 -41.66
CA GLU A 16 12.04 -44.21 -41.65
C GLU A 16 11.40 -44.22 -40.26
N LEU A 17 11.54 -45.32 -39.53
CA LEU A 17 11.06 -45.43 -38.15
C LEU A 17 11.82 -44.48 -37.23
N GLU A 18 13.14 -44.38 -37.35
CA GLU A 18 13.96 -43.45 -36.58
C GLU A 18 13.61 -41.98 -36.86
N GLU A 19 13.43 -41.63 -38.14
CA GLU A 19 13.00 -40.27 -38.54
C GLU A 19 11.62 -39.96 -37.96
N ARG A 20 10.68 -40.91 -38.00
CA ARG A 20 9.34 -40.71 -37.46
C ARG A 20 9.35 -40.55 -35.94
N ILE A 21 10.18 -41.33 -35.23
CA ILE A 21 10.36 -41.20 -33.78
C ILE A 21 10.98 -39.83 -33.45
N ARG A 22 11.99 -39.39 -34.22
CA ARG A 22 12.58 -38.05 -34.07
C ARG A 22 11.55 -36.94 -34.27
N ALA A 23 10.77 -37.00 -35.36
CA ALA A 23 9.74 -36.02 -35.66
C ALA A 23 8.68 -35.93 -34.56
N VAL A 24 8.19 -37.07 -34.05
CA VAL A 24 7.22 -37.09 -32.94
C VAL A 24 7.81 -36.50 -31.65
N ASN A 25 9.09 -36.80 -31.37
CA ASN A 25 9.77 -36.22 -30.21
C ASN A 25 9.95 -34.71 -30.35
N GLU A 26 10.37 -34.22 -31.51
CA GLU A 26 10.48 -32.79 -31.80
C GLU A 26 9.14 -32.08 -31.71
N GLU A 27 8.06 -32.67 -32.25
CA GLU A 27 6.72 -32.13 -32.15
C GLU A 27 6.25 -32.03 -30.69
N ASN A 28 6.46 -33.08 -29.90
CA ASN A 28 6.11 -33.08 -28.47
C ASN A 28 6.92 -32.06 -27.67
N LEU A 29 8.22 -31.90 -27.98
CA LEU A 29 9.05 -30.87 -27.38
C LEU A 29 8.55 -29.47 -27.75
N ASN A 30 8.26 -29.22 -29.03
CA ASN A 30 7.74 -27.95 -29.50
C ASN A 30 6.40 -27.62 -28.85
N LYS A 31 5.48 -28.58 -28.74
CA LYS A 31 4.20 -28.41 -27.99
C LYS A 31 4.44 -28.00 -26.55
N ARG A 32 5.39 -28.62 -25.85
CA ARG A 32 5.75 -28.27 -24.46
C ARG A 32 6.35 -26.87 -24.36
N ILE A 33 7.21 -26.50 -25.30
CA ILE A 33 7.81 -25.16 -25.35
C ILE A 33 6.71 -24.12 -25.57
N SER A 34 5.84 -24.31 -26.58
CA SER A 34 4.73 -23.39 -26.85
C SER A 34 3.77 -23.27 -25.66
N SER A 35 3.43 -24.38 -24.99
CA SER A 35 2.62 -24.34 -23.77
C SER A 35 3.27 -23.49 -22.67
N ARG A 36 4.57 -23.70 -22.41
CA ARG A 36 5.29 -22.90 -21.40
C ARG A 36 5.37 -21.42 -21.76
N VAL A 37 5.54 -21.09 -23.04
CA VAL A 37 5.55 -19.68 -23.50
C VAL A 37 4.19 -19.03 -23.24
N LEU A 38 3.10 -19.73 -23.51
CA LEU A 38 1.74 -19.24 -23.22
C LEU A 38 1.51 -19.06 -21.72
N ASP A 39 1.95 -20.02 -20.90
CA ASP A 39 1.83 -19.94 -19.43
C ASP A 39 2.62 -18.74 -18.86
N GLU A 40 3.86 -18.52 -19.33
CA GLU A 40 4.67 -17.37 -18.93
C GLU A 40 4.08 -16.04 -19.42
N MET A 41 3.51 -16.01 -20.63
CA MET A 41 2.78 -14.83 -21.12
C MET A 41 1.58 -14.50 -20.24
N GLU A 42 0.79 -15.50 -19.84
CA GLU A 42 -0.35 -15.29 -18.95
C GLU A 42 0.10 -14.85 -17.55
N ARG A 43 1.17 -15.45 -17.03
CA ARG A 43 1.79 -15.07 -15.76
C ARG A 43 2.21 -13.59 -15.78
N LEU A 44 2.90 -13.16 -16.83
CA LEU A 44 3.29 -11.76 -17.02
C LEU A 44 2.08 -10.83 -17.11
N LYS A 45 1.05 -11.22 -17.86
CA LYS A 45 -0.20 -10.44 -17.95
C LYS A 45 -0.83 -10.19 -16.57
N ARG A 46 -0.90 -11.24 -15.74
CA ARG A 46 -1.40 -11.15 -14.36
C ARG A 46 -0.51 -10.24 -13.51
N LEU A 47 0.81 -10.37 -13.63
CA LEU A 47 1.77 -9.58 -12.87
C LEU A 47 1.64 -8.07 -13.13
N ILE A 48 1.45 -7.71 -14.41
CA ILE A 48 1.25 -6.31 -14.84
C ILE A 48 -0.10 -5.78 -14.35
N LEU A 49 -1.18 -6.58 -14.44
CA LEU A 49 -2.51 -6.17 -13.96
C LEU A 49 -2.53 -5.93 -12.44
N VAL A 50 -1.78 -6.73 -11.68
CA VAL A 50 -1.61 -6.56 -10.23
C VAL A 50 -0.69 -5.37 -9.91
N GLY A 51 0.08 -4.87 -10.88
CA GLY A 51 0.96 -3.71 -10.72
C GLY A 51 2.31 -4.01 -10.08
N LYS A 52 2.74 -5.29 -10.04
CA LYS A 52 4.06 -5.68 -9.52
C LYS A 52 5.18 -5.39 -10.50
N THR A 53 4.90 -5.35 -11.80
CA THR A 53 5.84 -4.92 -12.85
C THR A 53 5.39 -3.61 -13.49
N PRO A 54 6.31 -2.63 -13.66
CA PRO A 54 5.96 -1.36 -14.26
C PRO A 54 5.67 -1.53 -15.76
N LEU A 55 4.67 -0.80 -16.28
CA LEU A 55 4.25 -0.84 -17.69
C LEU A 55 5.37 -0.53 -18.71
N LYS A 56 6.50 0.05 -18.27
CA LYS A 56 7.64 0.40 -19.13
C LYS A 56 8.42 -0.82 -19.62
N GLU A 57 8.34 -1.94 -18.90
CA GLU A 57 9.01 -3.21 -19.24
C GLU A 57 8.08 -4.15 -20.03
N CYS A 58 6.89 -3.67 -20.40
CA CYS A 58 5.91 -4.47 -21.10
C CYS A 58 6.35 -4.70 -22.56
N PRO A 59 6.43 -5.96 -23.03
CA PRO A 59 6.72 -6.26 -24.43
C PRO A 59 5.71 -5.58 -25.38
N PRO A 60 6.14 -5.14 -26.59
CA PRO A 60 5.28 -4.41 -27.53
C PRO A 60 4.06 -5.23 -27.99
N GLU A 61 4.17 -6.56 -27.99
CA GLU A 61 3.09 -7.50 -28.30
C GLU A 61 1.94 -7.42 -27.29
N LEU A 62 2.27 -7.23 -26.01
CA LEU A 62 1.28 -7.17 -24.94
C LEU A 62 0.62 -5.78 -24.85
N PHE A 63 1.23 -4.75 -25.43
CA PHE A 63 0.73 -3.37 -25.38
C PHE A 63 -0.61 -3.19 -26.10
N HIS A 64 -0.82 -3.92 -27.20
CA HIS A 64 -2.03 -3.85 -28.02
C HIS A 64 -3.11 -4.85 -27.57
N HIS A 65 -2.80 -5.70 -26.59
CA HIS A 65 -3.75 -6.68 -26.12
C HIS A 65 -4.96 -5.98 -25.46
N PRO A 66 -6.21 -6.38 -25.77
CA PRO A 66 -7.42 -5.64 -25.40
C PRO A 66 -7.54 -5.36 -23.91
N VAL A 67 -7.16 -6.32 -23.05
CA VAL A 67 -7.13 -6.15 -21.59
C VAL A 67 -6.29 -4.95 -21.14
N PHE A 68 -5.12 -4.70 -21.76
CA PHE A 68 -4.27 -3.56 -21.40
C PHE A 68 -4.79 -2.24 -21.97
N VAL A 69 -5.48 -2.27 -23.11
CA VAL A 69 -6.18 -1.10 -23.64
C VAL A 69 -7.27 -0.67 -22.68
N PHE A 70 -8.16 -1.59 -22.28
CA PHE A 70 -9.23 -1.31 -21.32
C PHE A 70 -8.68 -0.87 -19.96
N TRP A 71 -7.67 -1.57 -19.43
CA TRP A 71 -7.04 -1.21 -18.16
C TRP A 71 -6.49 0.22 -18.17
N ARG A 72 -5.81 0.65 -19.25
CA ARG A 72 -5.33 2.04 -19.38
C ARG A 72 -6.47 3.03 -19.49
N MET A 73 -7.53 2.71 -20.23
CA MET A 73 -8.69 3.59 -20.36
C MET A 73 -9.34 3.84 -18.99
N VAL A 74 -9.61 2.77 -18.24
CA VAL A 74 -10.18 2.83 -16.89
C VAL A 74 -9.25 3.59 -15.95
N ASN A 75 -7.95 3.27 -15.94
CA ASN A 75 -7.00 3.98 -15.07
C ASN A 75 -6.88 5.46 -15.42
N ARG A 76 -6.98 5.82 -16.70
CA ARG A 76 -7.01 7.23 -17.14
C ARG A 76 -8.25 7.94 -16.60
N GLU A 77 -9.40 7.28 -16.60
CA GLU A 77 -10.64 7.85 -16.05
C GLU A 77 -10.60 7.96 -14.53
N VAL A 78 -10.11 6.94 -13.83
CA VAL A 78 -9.92 6.96 -12.37
C VAL A 78 -8.96 8.09 -11.98
N ALA A 79 -7.83 8.25 -12.69
CA ALA A 79 -6.89 9.33 -12.45
C ALA A 79 -7.52 10.72 -12.69
N ARG A 80 -8.33 10.87 -13.75
CA ARG A 80 -9.07 12.12 -14.01
C ARG A 80 -10.09 12.42 -12.90
N ALA A 81 -10.84 11.42 -12.45
CA ALA A 81 -11.82 11.58 -11.39
C ALA A 81 -11.14 11.92 -10.04
N SER A 82 -10.03 11.24 -9.73
CA SER A 82 -9.21 11.51 -8.55
C SER A 82 -8.67 12.94 -8.57
N LYS A 83 -8.09 13.38 -9.70
CA LYS A 83 -7.60 14.76 -9.87
C LYS A 83 -8.72 15.79 -9.68
N LYS A 84 -9.90 15.57 -10.30
CA LYS A 84 -11.06 16.46 -10.11
C LYS A 84 -11.48 16.55 -8.64
N ARG A 85 -11.48 15.43 -7.91
CA ARG A 85 -11.83 15.39 -6.49
C ARG A 85 -10.79 16.13 -5.65
N ALA A 86 -9.50 15.93 -5.92
CA ALA A 86 -8.41 16.65 -5.26
C ALA A 86 -8.51 18.16 -5.53
N ASP A 87 -8.70 18.57 -6.79
CA ASP A 87 -8.85 19.97 -7.17
C ASP A 87 -10.06 20.62 -6.48
N ALA A 88 -11.19 19.91 -6.42
CA ALA A 88 -12.37 20.38 -5.71
C ALA A 88 -12.13 20.53 -4.19
N TYR A 89 -11.41 19.58 -3.58
CA TYR A 89 -11.00 19.66 -2.19
C TYR A 89 -10.09 20.87 -1.94
N TYR A 90 -9.04 21.05 -2.76
CA TYR A 90 -8.13 22.19 -2.66
C TYR A 90 -8.85 23.53 -2.83
N ARG A 91 -9.84 23.61 -3.73
CA ARG A 91 -10.66 24.83 -3.88
C ARG A 91 -11.46 25.13 -2.62
N LYS A 92 -12.10 24.12 -2.00
CA LYS A 92 -12.83 24.28 -0.73
C LYS A 92 -11.89 24.70 0.40
N LEU A 93 -10.71 24.09 0.49
CA LEU A 93 -9.71 24.44 1.49
C LEU A 93 -9.25 25.89 1.34
N LYS A 94 -8.93 26.33 0.12
CA LYS A 94 -8.57 27.73 -0.16
C LYS A 94 -9.72 28.71 0.14
N ALA A 95 -10.97 28.33 -0.15
CA ALA A 95 -12.13 29.16 0.19
C ALA A 95 -12.31 29.30 1.70
N SER A 96 -12.16 28.21 2.46
CA SER A 96 -12.20 28.24 3.93
C SER A 96 -11.05 29.06 4.52
N GLN A 97 -9.85 28.95 3.96
CA GLN A 97 -8.70 29.78 4.39
C GLN A 97 -8.95 31.26 4.14
N LYS A 98 -9.54 31.64 3.00
CA LYS A 98 -9.92 33.04 2.73
C LYS A 98 -11.01 33.55 3.67
N ILE A 99 -11.98 32.70 4.04
CA ILE A 99 -13.03 33.08 5.00
C ILE A 99 -12.42 33.27 6.39
N ASN A 100 -11.54 32.37 6.82
CA ASN A 100 -10.86 32.51 8.11
C ASN A 100 -9.90 33.70 8.12
N GLN A 101 -9.16 33.95 7.03
CA GLN A 101 -8.32 35.15 6.89
C GLN A 101 -9.15 36.43 6.83
N GLY A 102 -10.35 36.42 6.22
CA GLY A 102 -11.25 37.58 6.26
C GLY A 102 -11.86 37.83 7.65
N ALA A 103 -12.07 36.77 8.45
CA ALA A 103 -12.49 36.88 9.84
C ALA A 103 -11.34 37.31 10.77
N ASP A 104 -10.12 36.85 10.50
CA ASP A 104 -8.92 37.33 11.17
C ASP A 104 -8.56 38.75 10.73
N GLU A 105 -8.78 39.18 9.48
CA GLU A 105 -8.54 40.57 9.03
C GLU A 105 -9.49 41.58 9.70
N GLU A 106 -10.73 41.20 10.04
CA GLU A 106 -11.63 42.03 10.87
C GLU A 106 -11.16 42.09 12.35
N THR A 107 -10.34 41.14 12.79
CA THR A 107 -9.79 41.07 14.17
C THR A 107 -8.35 41.61 14.25
N GLU A 108 -7.58 41.54 13.17
CA GLU A 108 -6.19 41.98 13.01
C GLU A 108 -6.08 43.44 12.56
N ALA A 109 -7.16 44.06 12.06
CA ALA A 109 -7.20 45.50 11.83
C ALA A 109 -6.95 46.32 13.11
N GLU A 110 -7.14 45.74 14.30
CA GLU A 110 -6.76 46.34 15.59
C GLU A 110 -5.34 45.95 16.06
N ALA A 111 -4.67 44.97 15.43
CA ALA A 111 -3.38 44.44 15.88
C ALA A 111 -2.18 44.74 14.95
N LEU A 112 -2.40 45.16 13.69
CA LEU A 112 -1.35 45.35 12.68
C LEU A 112 -0.50 46.64 12.82
N SER A 113 -0.52 47.33 13.96
CA SER A 113 0.31 48.53 14.15
C SER A 113 1.75 48.24 14.60
N GLU A 114 2.12 47.00 14.96
CA GLU A 114 3.43 46.78 15.59
C GLU A 114 4.24 45.62 14.96
N GLU A 115 5.37 46.03 14.39
CA GLU A 115 6.64 45.28 14.30
C GLU A 115 6.89 44.33 13.12
N GLY A 116 7.06 44.94 11.94
CA GLY A 116 7.95 44.43 10.91
C GLY A 116 9.43 44.55 11.32
N GLN A 117 9.92 43.64 12.15
CA GLN A 117 11.36 43.40 12.31
C GLN A 117 11.72 42.09 11.62
N GLN A 118 12.62 42.17 10.63
CA GLN A 118 13.19 41.01 9.95
C GLN A 118 14.06 40.23 10.95
N LEU A 119 13.45 39.26 11.61
CA LEU A 119 14.12 38.32 12.51
C LEU A 119 14.99 37.37 11.69
N THR A 120 16.15 37.04 12.22
CA THR A 120 17.05 36.04 11.62
C THR A 120 16.37 34.66 11.61
N PRO A 121 16.75 33.74 10.71
CA PRO A 121 16.09 32.44 10.58
C PRO A 121 16.06 31.62 11.89
N GLU A 122 17.04 31.79 12.77
CA GLU A 122 17.08 31.14 14.08
C GLU A 122 16.01 31.69 15.04
N GLN A 123 15.76 33.00 15.00
CA GLN A 123 14.72 33.65 15.82
C GLN A 123 13.31 33.32 15.32
N LEU A 124 13.14 33.15 14.00
CA LEU A 124 11.88 32.67 13.43
C LEU A 124 11.59 31.22 13.84
N LEU A 125 12.60 30.35 13.82
CA LEU A 125 12.45 28.98 14.30
C LEU A 125 12.06 28.94 15.78
N ALA A 126 12.69 29.77 16.62
CA ALA A 126 12.34 29.86 18.04
C ALA A 126 10.89 30.32 18.25
N LYS A 127 10.43 31.33 17.51
CA LYS A 127 9.03 31.78 17.56
C LYS A 127 8.06 30.70 17.08
N CYS A 128 8.33 30.03 15.97
CA CYS A 128 7.49 28.93 15.49
C CYS A 128 7.41 27.77 16.49
N VAL A 129 8.50 27.45 17.20
CA VAL A 129 8.47 26.42 18.25
C VAL A 129 7.61 26.87 19.43
N ALA A 130 7.72 28.13 19.86
CA ALA A 130 6.90 28.68 20.93
C ALA A 130 5.40 28.68 20.57
N GLU A 131 5.05 29.14 19.37
CA GLU A 131 3.67 29.11 18.85
C GLU A 131 3.11 27.66 18.81
N LEU A 132 3.93 26.69 18.41
CA LEU A 132 3.53 25.28 18.42
C LEU A 132 3.34 24.74 19.85
N GLU A 133 4.09 25.23 20.83
CA GLU A 133 3.91 24.86 22.24
C GLU A 133 2.64 25.46 22.83
N GLU A 134 2.32 26.72 22.50
CA GLU A 134 1.07 27.37 22.90
C GLU A 134 -0.15 26.66 22.28
N ILE A 135 -0.07 26.29 21.00
CA ILE A 135 -1.12 25.51 20.34
C ILE A 135 -1.31 24.17 21.06
N LYS A 136 -0.23 23.44 21.37
CA LYS A 136 -0.30 22.18 22.10
C LYS A 136 -0.97 22.35 23.47
N GLN A 137 -0.62 23.39 24.22
CA GLN A 137 -1.24 23.67 25.52
C GLN A 137 -2.73 23.98 25.35
N SER A 138 -3.09 24.82 24.38
CA SER A 138 -4.49 25.16 24.10
C SER A 138 -5.32 23.94 23.67
N ASP A 139 -4.73 22.99 22.92
CA ASP A 139 -5.38 21.77 22.50
C ASP A 139 -5.54 20.77 23.65
N ILE A 140 -4.63 20.77 24.63
CA ILE A 140 -4.75 20.02 25.88
C ILE A 140 -5.87 20.59 26.74
N GLU A 141 -5.95 21.92 26.90
CA GLU A 141 -7.01 22.60 27.65
C GLU A 141 -8.40 22.41 27.02
N LYS A 142 -8.47 22.43 25.68
CA LYS A 142 -9.70 22.12 24.92
C LYS A 142 -10.06 20.64 24.93
N GLY A 143 -9.21 19.77 25.48
CA GLY A 143 -9.42 18.32 25.57
C GLY A 143 -9.31 17.58 24.23
N VAL A 144 -8.75 18.22 23.21
CA VAL A 144 -8.54 17.64 21.87
C VAL A 144 -7.25 16.82 21.83
N ARG A 145 -6.31 17.08 22.74
CA ARG A 145 -5.03 16.38 22.86
C ARG A 145 -4.78 15.92 24.30
N PHE A 146 -4.25 14.70 24.48
CA PHE A 146 -3.78 14.20 25.77
C PHE A 146 -2.41 14.78 26.12
N ASN A 147 -2.13 14.96 27.42
CA ASN A 147 -0.79 15.34 27.86
C ASN A 147 0.22 14.21 27.53
N ASP A 148 1.47 14.55 27.26
CA ASP A 148 2.46 13.57 26.79
C ASP A 148 2.71 12.45 27.84
N GLU A 149 2.58 12.77 29.13
CA GLU A 149 2.63 11.80 30.23
C GLU A 149 1.42 10.85 30.23
N GLN A 150 0.22 11.38 30.00
CA GLN A 150 -1.01 10.58 29.90
C GLN A 150 -0.95 9.65 28.68
N PHE A 151 -0.41 10.15 27.57
CA PHE A 151 -0.22 9.38 26.36
C PHE A 151 0.79 8.24 26.55
N ALA A 152 1.89 8.49 27.26
CA ALA A 152 2.88 7.45 27.57
C ALA A 152 2.27 6.31 28.39
N VAL A 153 1.49 6.65 29.42
CA VAL A 153 0.76 5.65 30.22
C VAL A 153 -0.22 4.87 29.34
N LEU A 154 -1.04 5.55 28.54
CA LEU A 154 -2.00 4.90 27.63
C LEU A 154 -1.36 3.95 26.62
N LYS A 155 -0.18 4.30 26.10
CA LYS A 155 0.54 3.56 25.06
C LYS A 155 1.27 2.32 25.61
N TYR A 156 1.82 2.42 26.83
CA TYR A 156 2.61 1.34 27.44
C TYR A 156 1.82 0.50 28.45
N GLU A 157 0.57 0.83 28.76
CA GLU A 157 -0.32 -0.05 29.52
C GLU A 157 -0.74 -1.27 28.69
N ALA A 158 -0.31 -2.45 29.11
CA ALA A 158 -0.78 -3.72 28.59
C ALA A 158 -2.29 -3.88 28.86
N ASN A 159 -3.01 -4.48 27.91
CA ASN A 159 -4.47 -4.60 27.98
C ASN A 159 -4.95 -5.33 29.25
N ASP A 160 -4.16 -6.32 29.71
CA ASP A 160 -4.43 -7.08 30.93
C ASP A 160 -4.42 -6.20 32.19
N VAL A 161 -3.54 -5.18 32.24
CA VAL A 161 -3.46 -4.22 33.36
C VAL A 161 -4.68 -3.28 33.35
N LYS A 162 -5.20 -2.92 32.17
CA LYS A 162 -6.43 -2.12 32.05
C LYS A 162 -7.65 -2.91 32.53
N ILE A 163 -7.73 -4.20 32.21
CA ILE A 163 -8.81 -5.08 32.66
C ILE A 163 -8.75 -5.23 34.18
N LEU A 164 -7.55 -5.42 34.75
CA LEU A 164 -7.37 -5.56 36.20
C LEU A 164 -7.86 -4.34 37.00
N LYS A 165 -7.66 -3.11 36.49
CA LYS A 165 -8.16 -1.88 37.12
C LYS A 165 -9.69 -1.76 37.12
N ASN A 166 -10.37 -2.43 36.20
CA ASN A 166 -11.82 -2.35 36.02
C ASN A 166 -12.60 -3.50 36.66
N LEU A 167 -11.92 -4.55 37.14
CA LEU A 167 -12.57 -5.68 37.82
C LEU A 167 -12.99 -5.29 39.24
N THR A 168 -14.24 -5.59 39.60
CA THR A 168 -14.83 -5.30 40.91
C THR A 168 -14.90 -6.53 41.82
N THR A 169 -14.74 -7.72 41.25
CA THR A 169 -14.78 -9.03 41.90
C THR A 169 -13.38 -9.44 42.35
N VAL A 170 -13.23 -9.78 43.63
CA VAL A 170 -11.93 -10.05 44.27
C VAL A 170 -11.25 -11.28 43.68
N GLU A 171 -12.00 -12.35 43.41
CA GLU A 171 -11.47 -13.61 42.89
C GLU A 171 -10.89 -13.47 41.46
N GLU A 172 -11.58 -12.72 40.60
CA GLU A 172 -11.15 -12.48 39.22
C GLU A 172 -9.94 -11.53 39.16
N LEU A 173 -9.88 -10.56 40.08
CA LEU A 173 -8.73 -9.66 40.23
C LEU A 173 -7.46 -10.46 40.55
N TYR A 174 -7.51 -11.35 41.55
CA TYR A 174 -6.35 -12.16 41.92
C TYR A 174 -5.93 -13.14 40.81
N ALA A 175 -6.89 -13.78 40.13
CA ALA A 175 -6.58 -14.68 39.03
C ALA A 175 -5.87 -13.98 37.85
N LEU A 176 -6.29 -12.75 37.54
CA LEU A 176 -5.68 -11.94 36.47
C LEU A 176 -4.34 -11.36 36.92
N ALA A 177 -4.20 -10.97 38.19
CA ALA A 177 -2.93 -10.54 38.78
C ALA A 177 -1.86 -11.64 38.70
N ASP A 178 -2.22 -12.87 39.06
CA ASP A 178 -1.33 -14.03 39.02
C ASP A 178 -0.88 -14.37 37.59
N LYS A 179 -1.76 -14.14 36.60
CA LYS A 179 -1.43 -14.29 35.18
C LYS A 179 -0.46 -13.22 34.67
N ILE A 180 -0.59 -11.97 35.13
CA ILE A 180 0.27 -10.84 34.73
C ILE A 180 1.66 -10.96 35.37
N ILE A 181 1.71 -11.25 36.67
CA ILE A 181 2.96 -11.32 37.45
C ILE A 181 3.69 -12.64 37.16
N GLY A 182 2.94 -13.68 36.76
CA GLY A 182 3.43 -15.03 36.64
C GLY A 182 3.65 -15.63 38.02
N THR A 183 3.05 -16.80 38.28
CA THR A 183 3.26 -17.49 39.56
C THR A 183 4.75 -17.78 39.76
N LYS A 184 5.42 -17.05 40.67
CA LYS A 184 6.63 -17.58 41.30
C LYS A 184 6.19 -18.81 42.10
N ARG A 185 6.27 -19.99 41.48
CA ARG A 185 6.25 -21.25 42.21
C ARG A 185 7.41 -21.21 43.19
N LEU A 186 7.10 -21.12 44.48
CA LEU A 186 7.89 -21.76 45.53
C LEU A 186 7.53 -23.25 45.54
#